data_AF-A0A4Z1BVX2-F1
#
_entry.id   AF-A0A4Z1BVX2-F1
#
_cell.length_a   1.000
_cell.length_b   1.000
_cell.length_c   1.000
_cell.angle_alpha   90.00
_cell.angle_beta   90.00
_cell.angle_gamma   90.00
#
_symmetry.space_group_name_H-M   'P 1'
#
loop_
_entity.id
_entity.type
_entity.pdbx_description
1 polymer ?
#
loop_
_entity_poly.entity_id
_entity_poly.type
_entity_poly.pdbx_seq_one_letter_code
_entity_poly.pdbx_strand_id
1 'polypeptide(L)'
;MASWQAKHRDPLFDQSTQAALERRGKEALGAALIVLGIVIAMMLGSWTPDDPSFGSATDAPAQNMLGGFGAIVASALIMIAGYGAWVLVVAAWVWGLRLMLHKGEDRLMRGIFTPVAVVLVSVYASTLVPGPGWQQNYGLGGHFGDMVMGAMLNLLPMKVQLGIRIAALLAAIAVIAAGAFVLGFDRAELTGLWTRFRSGLTLAAQGTALAGSQAAGAVRRLRQPREDRPARAKE
;
A
#
# COMPACT_ATOMS: atom_id res chain seq x y z
N MET A 1 -9.66 -57.93 16.77
CA MET A 1 -9.98 -57.20 18.02
C MET A 1 -9.08 -55.98 18.13
N ALA A 2 -9.56 -54.94 18.83
CA ALA A 2 -8.99 -53.59 19.03
C ALA A 2 -9.42 -52.51 18.02
N SER A 3 -10.66 -52.03 18.17
CA SER A 3 -11.03 -50.68 17.75
C SER A 3 -10.45 -49.68 18.75
N TRP A 4 -9.53 -48.83 18.29
CA TRP A 4 -9.01 -47.72 19.07
C TRP A 4 -10.13 -46.68 19.29
N GLN A 5 -10.79 -46.73 20.45
CA GLN A 5 -11.62 -45.62 20.92
C GLN A 5 -10.71 -44.48 21.36
N ALA A 6 -10.49 -43.51 20.47
CA ALA A 6 -9.92 -42.22 20.84
C ALA A 6 -10.84 -41.58 21.88
N LYS A 7 -10.38 -41.58 23.14
CA LYS A 7 -11.02 -40.97 24.30
C LYS A 7 -11.41 -39.53 23.96
N HIS A 8 -12.68 -39.32 23.59
CA HIS A 8 -13.26 -37.99 23.45
C HIS A 8 -13.19 -37.36 24.84
N ARG A 9 -12.23 -36.45 25.01
CA ARG A 9 -12.22 -35.58 26.18
C ARG A 9 -13.34 -34.58 25.94
N ASP A 10 -14.37 -34.65 26.78
CA ASP A 10 -15.45 -33.68 26.74
C ASP A 10 -14.85 -32.27 26.81
N PRO A 11 -15.18 -31.38 25.86
CA PRO A 11 -14.64 -30.04 25.86
C PRO A 11 -15.05 -29.32 27.15
N LEU A 12 -14.09 -28.68 27.82
CA LEU A 12 -14.28 -27.95 29.08
C LEU A 12 -15.32 -26.81 29.00
N PHE A 13 -15.71 -26.44 27.78
CA PHE A 13 -16.73 -25.44 27.48
C PHE A 13 -17.66 -25.99 26.40
N ASP A 14 -18.94 -25.59 26.45
CA ASP A 14 -19.90 -25.88 25.39
C ASP A 14 -19.40 -25.30 24.04
N GLN A 15 -19.66 -25.99 22.92
CA GLN A 15 -19.16 -25.61 21.59
C GLN A 15 -19.56 -24.18 21.20
N SER A 16 -20.73 -23.74 21.68
CA SER A 16 -21.26 -22.39 21.54
C SER A 16 -20.36 -21.32 22.18
N THR A 17 -19.79 -21.61 23.35
CA THR A 17 -18.95 -20.69 24.12
C THR A 17 -17.54 -20.61 23.52
N GLN A 18 -17.01 -21.73 23.04
CA GLN A 18 -15.72 -21.77 22.33
C GLN A 18 -15.78 -20.96 21.03
N ALA A 19 -16.82 -21.15 20.21
CA ALA A 19 -16.99 -20.40 18.97
C ALA A 19 -17.17 -18.89 19.20
N ALA A 20 -17.89 -18.51 20.26
CA ALA A 20 -18.02 -17.10 20.65
C ALA A 20 -16.68 -16.49 21.09
N LEU A 21 -15.88 -17.24 21.87
CA LEU A 21 -14.58 -16.79 22.34
C LEU A 21 -13.55 -16.68 21.21
N GLU A 22 -13.53 -17.64 20.29
CA GLU A 22 -12.69 -17.60 19.08
C GLU A 22 -13.03 -16.39 18.22
N ARG A 23 -14.33 -16.11 18.02
CA ARG A 23 -14.78 -14.97 17.23
C ARG A 23 -14.32 -13.64 17.82
N ARG A 24 -14.48 -13.47 19.15
CA ARG A 24 -14.02 -12.28 19.87
C ARG A 24 -12.49 -12.17 19.93
N GLY A 25 -11.79 -13.29 20.05
CA GLY A 25 -10.32 -13.33 20.00
C GLY A 25 -9.77 -12.84 18.66
N LYS A 26 -10.39 -13.27 17.55
CA LYS A 26 -10.03 -12.81 16.20
C LYS A 26 -10.33 -11.32 16.00
N GLU A 27 -11.48 -10.84 16.48
CA GLU A 27 -11.81 -9.40 16.45
C GLU A 27 -10.78 -8.57 17.21
N ALA A 28 -10.39 -9.01 18.41
CA ALA A 28 -9.40 -8.32 19.24
C ALA A 28 -8.01 -8.32 18.59
N LEU A 29 -7.57 -9.46 18.03
CA LEU A 29 -6.32 -9.55 17.27
C LEU A 29 -6.34 -8.61 16.05
N GLY A 30 -7.47 -8.56 15.34
CA GLY A 30 -7.65 -7.66 14.22
C GLY A 30 -7.55 -6.19 14.62
N ALA A 31 -8.20 -5.78 15.71
CA ALA A 31 -8.10 -4.43 16.24
C ALA A 31 -6.67 -4.09 16.69
N ALA A 32 -5.96 -5.03 17.32
CA ALA A 32 -4.57 -4.85 17.72
C ALA A 32 -3.65 -4.63 16.49
N LEU A 33 -3.87 -5.37 15.39
CA LEU A 33 -3.14 -5.16 14.13
C LEU A 33 -3.41 -3.77 13.52
N ILE A 34 -4.64 -3.27 13.60
CA ILE A 34 -4.97 -1.92 13.13
C ILE A 34 -4.20 -0.87 13.91
N VAL A 35 -4.22 -0.97 15.24
CA VAL A 35 -3.48 -0.06 16.12
C VAL A 35 -1.99 -0.13 15.85
N LEU A 36 -1.43 -1.34 15.70
CA LEU A 36 -0.02 -1.54 15.35
C LEU A 36 0.31 -0.86 14.02
N GLY A 37 -0.54 -1.02 13.00
CA GLY A 37 -0.34 -0.36 11.71
C GLY A 37 -0.37 1.17 11.82
N ILE A 38 -1.23 1.73 12.67
CA ILE A 38 -1.27 3.19 12.93
C ILE A 38 0.03 3.65 13.59
N VAL A 39 0.51 2.91 14.60
CA VAL A 39 1.78 3.22 15.28
C VAL A 39 2.95 3.20 14.30
N ILE A 40 3.06 2.16 13.45
CA ILE A 40 4.11 2.07 12.42
C ILE A 40 3.96 3.21 11.39
N ALA A 41 2.73 3.55 10.98
CA ALA A 41 2.48 4.65 10.05
C ALA A 41 2.88 6.00 10.63
N MET A 42 2.65 6.23 11.93
CA MET A 42 3.13 7.44 12.62
C MET A 42 4.65 7.49 12.67
N MET A 43 5.32 6.36 12.98
CA MET A 43 6.78 6.29 12.96
C MET A 43 7.35 6.62 11.58
N LEU A 44 6.86 5.96 10.53
CA LEU A 44 7.36 6.14 9.16
C LEU A 44 6.95 7.50 8.55
N GLY A 45 5.74 7.96 8.83
CA GLY A 45 5.20 9.21 8.30
C GLY A 45 5.78 10.47 8.95
N SER A 46 6.30 10.35 10.18
CA SER A 46 7.03 11.43 10.87
C SER A 46 8.54 11.24 10.87
N TRP A 47 9.05 10.34 10.02
CA TRP A 47 10.48 10.14 9.85
C TRP A 47 11.12 11.38 9.21
N THR A 48 12.24 11.84 9.78
CA THR A 48 13.13 12.83 9.17
C THR A 48 14.57 12.32 9.12
N PRO A 49 15.36 12.67 8.08
CA PRO A 49 16.79 12.41 8.03
C PRO A 49 17.60 12.90 9.23
N ASP A 50 17.14 13.98 9.87
CA ASP A 50 17.85 14.63 10.99
C ASP A 50 17.57 13.99 12.36
N ASP A 51 16.67 12.99 12.40
CA ASP A 51 16.30 12.32 13.64
C ASP A 51 17.44 11.44 14.19
N PRO A 52 17.48 11.23 15.53
CA PRO A 52 18.38 10.24 16.13
C PRO A 52 18.19 8.85 15.50
N SER A 53 19.30 8.26 15.05
CA SER A 53 19.35 6.96 14.40
C SER A 53 20.49 6.10 14.95
N PHE A 54 20.51 4.82 14.58
CA PHE A 54 21.58 3.90 14.99
C PHE A 54 22.95 4.41 14.51
N GLY A 55 23.76 4.89 15.45
CA GLY A 55 25.10 5.41 15.16
C GLY A 55 25.17 6.91 14.87
N SER A 56 24.06 7.66 14.98
CA SER A 56 24.12 9.13 14.91
C SER A 56 24.57 9.72 16.24
N ALA A 57 25.65 10.51 16.23
CA ALA A 57 26.04 11.36 17.35
C ALA A 57 25.33 12.71 17.27
N THR A 58 23.99 12.70 17.30
CA THR A 58 23.18 13.93 17.30
C THR A 58 22.63 14.18 18.70
N ASP A 59 22.82 15.40 19.21
CA ASP A 59 22.21 15.85 20.48
C ASP A 59 20.83 16.50 20.25
N ALA A 60 20.35 16.51 19.00
CA ALA A 60 19.07 17.09 18.63
C ALA A 60 17.89 16.26 19.16
N PRO A 61 16.80 16.90 19.66
CA PRO A 61 15.60 16.18 20.05
C PRO A 61 14.94 15.54 18.83
N ALA A 62 14.46 14.30 18.99
CA ALA A 62 13.73 13.60 17.94
C ALA A 62 12.45 14.36 17.56
N GLN A 63 12.27 14.58 16.26
CA GLN A 63 11.07 15.18 15.66
C GLN A 63 9.97 14.15 15.41
N ASN A 64 10.32 12.86 15.42
CA ASN A 64 9.35 11.78 15.30
C ASN A 64 8.22 11.89 16.33
N MET A 65 6.99 11.63 15.89
CA MET A 65 5.79 11.74 16.74
C MET A 65 5.83 10.80 17.96
N LEU A 66 6.60 9.70 17.89
CA LEU A 66 6.78 8.75 18.99
C LEU A 66 8.12 8.93 19.72
N GLY A 67 8.76 10.09 19.55
CA GLY A 67 10.03 10.44 20.18
C GLY A 67 11.21 9.60 19.68
N GLY A 68 12.28 9.54 20.48
CA GLY A 68 13.55 8.91 20.09
C GLY A 68 13.44 7.43 19.71
N PHE A 69 12.56 6.67 20.36
CA PHE A 69 12.34 5.26 19.99
C PHE A 69 11.73 5.13 18.59
N GLY A 70 10.71 5.93 18.28
CA GLY A 70 10.09 5.95 16.95
C GLY A 70 11.07 6.38 15.87
N ALA A 71 11.90 7.39 16.16
CA ALA A 71 12.97 7.86 15.29
C ALA A 71 13.99 6.75 14.94
N ILE A 72 14.47 6.01 15.94
CA ILE A 72 15.45 4.93 15.75
C ILE A 72 14.86 3.80 14.90
N VAL A 73 13.63 3.36 15.20
CA VAL A 73 12.96 2.28 14.47
C VAL A 73 12.63 2.71 13.05
N ALA A 74 12.07 3.90 12.86
CA ALA A 74 11.76 4.44 11.54
C ALA A 74 13.02 4.56 10.68
N SER A 75 14.09 5.10 11.24
CA SER A 75 15.39 5.21 10.56
C SER A 75 15.92 3.85 10.14
N ALA A 76 15.87 2.84 11.02
CA ALA A 76 16.29 1.48 10.66
C ALA A 76 15.44 0.88 9.53
N LEU A 77 14.12 1.02 9.58
CA LEU A 77 13.21 0.51 8.55
C LEU A 77 13.40 1.20 7.19
N ILE A 78 13.53 2.52 7.19
CA ILE A 78 13.78 3.31 5.98
C ILE A 78 15.18 3.03 5.40
N MET A 79 16.19 2.88 6.26
CA MET A 79 17.54 2.52 5.83
C MET A 79 17.59 1.13 5.18
N ILE A 80 16.92 0.14 5.76
CA ILE A 80 16.93 -1.24 5.25
C ILE A 80 16.04 -1.36 4.00
N ALA A 81 14.77 -0.96 4.10
CA ALA A 81 13.73 -1.27 3.12
C ALA A 81 13.11 -0.03 2.43
N GLY A 82 13.47 1.18 2.82
CA GLY A 82 12.90 2.41 2.26
C GLY A 82 11.38 2.40 2.27
N TYR A 83 10.76 2.76 1.15
CA TYR A 83 9.29 2.72 1.01
C TYR A 83 8.69 1.31 1.06
N GLY A 84 9.50 0.25 0.96
CA GLY A 84 9.05 -1.12 1.21
C GLY A 84 8.51 -1.32 2.62
N ALA A 85 9.00 -0.55 3.61
CA ALA A 85 8.51 -0.62 4.98
C ALA A 85 7.01 -0.28 5.13
N TRP A 86 6.45 0.53 4.23
CA TRP A 86 5.02 0.87 4.23
C TRP A 86 4.11 -0.33 3.94
N VAL A 87 4.63 -1.41 3.35
CA VAL A 87 3.89 -2.66 3.17
C VAL A 87 3.48 -3.24 4.53
N LEU A 88 4.28 -3.04 5.58
CA LEU A 88 3.93 -3.49 6.94
C LEU A 88 2.65 -2.82 7.44
N VAL A 89 2.50 -1.52 7.18
CA VAL A 89 1.29 -0.75 7.53
C VAL A 89 0.09 -1.28 6.77
N VAL A 90 0.21 -1.42 5.45
CA VAL A 90 -0.88 -1.90 4.59
C VAL A 90 -1.29 -3.33 4.97
N ALA A 91 -0.32 -4.22 5.18
CA ALA A 91 -0.58 -5.60 5.58
C ALA A 91 -1.26 -5.67 6.96
N ALA A 92 -0.77 -4.90 7.94
CA ALA A 92 -1.38 -4.84 9.27
C ALA A 92 -2.83 -4.35 9.20
N TRP A 93 -3.11 -3.32 8.40
CA TRP A 93 -4.47 -2.81 8.25
C TRP A 93 -5.40 -3.76 7.49
N VAL A 94 -4.94 -4.34 6.38
CA VAL A 94 -5.78 -5.27 5.61
C VAL A 94 -6.09 -6.53 6.41
N TRP A 95 -5.08 -7.14 7.05
CA TRP A 95 -5.32 -8.32 7.88
C TRP A 95 -6.10 -8.00 9.15
N GLY A 96 -5.85 -6.83 9.76
CA GLY A 96 -6.65 -6.34 10.88
C GLY A 96 -8.13 -6.22 10.54
N LEU A 97 -8.46 -5.56 9.43
CA LEU A 97 -9.83 -5.44 8.95
C LEU A 97 -10.44 -6.80 8.56
N ARG A 98 -9.68 -7.68 7.89
CA ARG A 98 -10.17 -9.01 7.51
C ARG A 98 -10.53 -9.86 8.73
N LEU A 99 -9.73 -9.81 9.80
CA LEU A 99 -10.01 -10.51 11.05
C LEU A 99 -11.21 -9.90 11.80
N MET A 100 -11.31 -8.58 11.87
CA MET A 100 -12.45 -7.90 12.49
C MET A 100 -13.77 -8.15 11.76
N LEU A 101 -13.72 -8.28 10.43
CA LEU A 101 -14.89 -8.50 9.58
C LEU A 101 -15.18 -10.00 9.33
N HIS A 102 -14.35 -10.90 9.86
CA HIS A 102 -14.39 -12.35 9.58
C HIS A 102 -14.40 -12.67 8.08
N LYS A 103 -13.70 -11.88 7.26
CA LYS A 103 -13.66 -12.01 5.80
C LYS A 103 -12.33 -12.54 5.31
N GLY A 104 -12.31 -13.82 4.92
CA GLY A 104 -11.12 -14.47 4.36
C GLY A 104 -10.03 -14.77 5.40
N GLU A 105 -10.44 -14.96 6.66
CA GLU A 105 -9.55 -15.32 7.76
C GLU A 105 -8.84 -16.67 7.55
N ASP A 106 -9.44 -17.59 6.79
CA ASP A 106 -8.83 -18.88 6.42
C ASP A 106 -7.49 -18.72 5.67
N ARG A 107 -7.27 -17.53 5.09
CA ARG A 107 -6.10 -17.22 4.28
C ARG A 107 -5.01 -16.51 5.08
N LEU A 108 -5.15 -16.35 6.40
CA LEU A 108 -4.20 -15.62 7.27
C LEU A 108 -2.75 -16.07 7.09
N MET A 109 -2.53 -17.36 6.79
CA MET A 109 -1.20 -17.91 6.51
C MET A 109 -0.49 -17.23 5.33
N ARG A 110 -1.22 -16.64 4.38
CA ARG A 110 -0.63 -15.84 3.29
C ARG A 110 0.05 -14.56 3.80
N GLY A 111 -0.42 -14.02 4.93
CA GLY A 111 0.18 -12.86 5.60
C GLY A 111 1.60 -13.11 6.11
N ILE A 112 2.01 -14.38 6.30
CA ILE A 112 3.38 -14.74 6.70
C ILE A 112 4.40 -14.32 5.63
N PHE A 113 3.97 -14.24 4.36
CA PHE A 113 4.82 -13.83 3.24
C PHE A 113 4.94 -12.31 3.09
N THR A 114 4.43 -11.51 4.04
CA THR A 114 4.58 -10.04 4.06
C THR A 114 6.03 -9.56 3.87
N PRO A 115 7.07 -10.17 4.48
CA PRO A 115 8.45 -9.77 4.24
C PRO A 115 8.89 -9.88 2.78
N VAL A 116 8.35 -10.84 2.02
CA VAL A 116 8.63 -10.97 0.58
C VAL A 116 8.03 -9.79 -0.19
N ALA A 117 6.81 -9.37 0.16
CA ALA A 117 6.19 -8.19 -0.44
C ALA A 117 6.96 -6.90 -0.09
N VAL A 118 7.45 -6.76 1.15
CA VAL A 118 8.33 -5.65 1.56
C VAL A 118 9.57 -5.59 0.66
N VAL A 119 10.25 -6.73 0.48
CA VAL A 119 11.42 -6.84 -0.39
C VAL A 119 11.10 -6.41 -1.82
N LEU A 120 10.04 -6.96 -2.42
CA LEU A 120 9.68 -6.65 -3.82
C LEU A 120 9.34 -5.16 -4.01
N VAL A 121 8.64 -4.55 -3.04
CA VAL A 121 8.33 -3.12 -3.07
C VAL A 121 9.59 -2.28 -2.87
N SER A 122 10.54 -2.73 -2.04
CA SER A 122 11.85 -2.09 -1.88
C SER A 122 12.63 -2.09 -3.20
N VAL A 123 12.68 -3.23 -3.89
CA VAL A 123 13.33 -3.36 -5.21
C VAL A 123 12.65 -2.45 -6.23
N TYR A 124 11.32 -2.45 -6.28
CA TYR A 124 10.58 -1.55 -7.16
C TYR A 124 10.84 -0.07 -6.85
N ALA A 125 10.84 0.32 -5.58
CA ALA A 125 11.11 1.70 -5.17
C ALA A 125 12.52 2.15 -5.56
N SER A 126 13.51 1.24 -5.60
CA SER A 126 14.88 1.52 -6.05
C SER A 126 14.96 1.87 -7.54
N THR A 127 13.91 1.58 -8.32
CA THR A 127 13.81 1.98 -9.74
C THR A 127 13.37 3.44 -9.91
N LEU A 128 12.82 4.03 -8.85
CA LEU A 128 12.22 5.36 -8.87
C LEU A 128 13.29 6.40 -8.57
N VAL A 129 13.16 7.57 -9.21
CA VAL A 129 14.06 8.69 -8.98
C VAL A 129 13.69 9.36 -7.65
N PRO A 130 14.62 9.45 -6.68
CA PRO A 130 14.38 10.19 -5.45
C PRO A 130 14.06 11.66 -5.71
N GLY A 131 13.14 12.23 -4.93
CA GLY A 131 12.81 13.65 -5.02
C GLY A 131 13.90 14.55 -4.40
N PRO A 132 13.84 15.88 -4.60
CA PRO A 132 14.86 16.82 -4.11
C PRO A 132 15.09 16.81 -2.59
N GLY A 133 14.10 16.37 -1.80
CA GLY A 133 14.20 16.26 -0.34
C GLY A 133 14.86 14.97 0.16
N TRP A 134 15.21 14.04 -0.73
CA TRP A 134 15.84 12.78 -0.35
C TRP A 134 17.36 12.90 -0.39
N GLN A 135 17.98 13.20 0.75
CA GLN A 135 19.43 13.42 0.85
C GLN A 135 20.23 12.20 1.36
N GLN A 136 19.61 11.02 1.33
CA GLN A 136 20.27 9.79 1.78
C GLN A 136 21.21 9.25 0.69
N ASN A 137 22.25 8.53 1.12
CA ASN A 137 23.22 7.86 0.22
C ASN A 137 22.66 6.59 -0.44
N TYR A 138 21.39 6.28 -0.22
CA TYR A 138 20.65 5.14 -0.78
C TYR A 138 19.34 5.63 -1.40
N GLY A 139 18.82 4.86 -2.35
CA GLY A 139 17.60 5.13 -3.07
C GLY A 139 16.33 4.93 -2.24
N LEU A 140 15.19 5.14 -2.89
CA LEU A 140 13.87 5.05 -2.27
C LEU A 140 13.51 3.64 -1.76
N GLY A 141 14.24 2.62 -2.18
CA GLY A 141 14.09 1.24 -1.69
C GLY A 141 14.98 0.85 -0.51
N GLY A 142 15.74 1.81 0.05
CA GLY A 142 16.74 1.51 1.07
C GLY A 142 17.91 0.70 0.52
N HIS A 143 18.87 0.39 1.39
CA HIS A 143 20.07 -0.37 1.01
C HIS A 143 19.74 -1.76 0.45
N PHE A 144 18.70 -2.42 0.97
CA PHE A 144 18.34 -3.75 0.50
C PHE A 144 17.81 -3.72 -0.93
N GLY A 145 16.89 -2.81 -1.22
CA GLY A 145 16.34 -2.64 -2.57
C GLY A 145 17.43 -2.31 -3.59
N ASP A 146 18.31 -1.37 -3.24
CA ASP A 146 19.44 -0.95 -4.08
C ASP A 146 20.42 -2.09 -4.34
N MET A 147 20.74 -2.90 -3.32
CA MET A 147 21.63 -4.06 -3.45
C MET A 147 21.06 -5.09 -4.43
N VAL A 148 19.78 -5.43 -4.27
CA VAL A 148 19.12 -6.41 -5.14
C VAL A 148 19.00 -5.87 -6.56
N MET A 149 18.62 -4.60 -6.74
CA MET A 149 18.56 -3.97 -8.06
C MET A 149 19.95 -3.93 -8.70
N GLY A 150 20.98 -3.54 -7.96
CA GLY A 150 22.36 -3.54 -8.44
C GLY A 150 22.83 -4.93 -8.89
N ALA A 151 22.51 -5.97 -8.12
CA ALA A 151 22.79 -7.35 -8.50
C ALA A 151 22.04 -7.77 -9.79
N MET A 152 20.77 -7.41 -9.94
CA MET A 152 20.00 -7.66 -11.16
C MET A 152 20.60 -6.98 -12.38
N LEU A 153 21.02 -5.72 -12.26
CA LEU A 153 21.61 -4.97 -13.37
C LEU A 153 22.99 -5.53 -13.77
N ASN A 154 23.79 -5.99 -12.81
CA ASN A 154 25.09 -6.61 -13.09
C ASN A 154 24.98 -7.96 -13.84
N LEU A 155 23.87 -8.68 -13.67
CA LEU A 155 23.62 -9.95 -14.37
C LEU A 155 23.12 -9.75 -15.81
N LEU A 156 22.60 -8.57 -16.15
CA LEU A 156 22.00 -8.30 -17.44
C LEU A 156 23.04 -7.72 -18.41
N PRO A 157 23.38 -8.40 -19.52
CA PRO A 157 24.35 -7.93 -20.50
C PRO A 157 23.73 -6.89 -21.45
N MET A 158 23.26 -5.76 -20.90
CA MET A 158 22.53 -4.74 -21.63
C MET A 158 22.80 -3.34 -21.07
N LYS A 159 22.40 -2.31 -21.82
CA LYS A 159 22.54 -0.91 -21.38
C LYS A 159 21.75 -0.71 -20.07
N VAL A 160 22.39 -0.07 -19.09
CA VAL A 160 21.83 0.18 -17.75
C VAL A 160 20.44 0.81 -17.80
N GLN A 161 20.22 1.81 -18.64
CA GLN A 161 18.89 2.44 -18.81
C GLN A 161 17.79 1.45 -19.20
N LEU A 162 18.11 0.53 -20.12
CA LEU A 162 17.13 -0.47 -20.56
C LEU A 162 16.94 -1.54 -19.48
N GLY A 163 18.03 -1.93 -18.79
CA GLY A 163 17.98 -2.85 -17.65
C GLY A 163 17.07 -2.35 -16.54
N ILE A 164 17.20 -1.08 -16.14
CA ILE A 164 16.34 -0.45 -15.11
C ILE A 164 14.87 -0.48 -15.52
N ARG A 165 14.54 -0.16 -16.78
CA ARG A 165 13.14 -0.17 -17.26
C ARG A 165 12.52 -1.57 -17.23
N ILE A 166 13.28 -2.58 -17.66
CA ILE A 166 12.82 -3.97 -17.63
C ILE A 166 12.68 -4.44 -16.18
N ALA A 167 13.69 -4.19 -15.34
CA ALA A 167 13.65 -4.54 -13.93
C ALA A 167 12.48 -3.85 -13.20
N ALA A 168 12.20 -2.59 -13.51
CA ALA A 168 11.05 -1.86 -12.97
C ALA A 168 9.72 -2.49 -13.37
N LEU A 169 9.56 -2.87 -14.64
CA LEU A 169 8.35 -3.55 -15.11
C LEU A 169 8.16 -4.91 -14.43
N LEU A 170 9.22 -5.72 -14.35
CA LEU A 170 9.19 -7.02 -13.69
C LEU A 170 8.90 -6.89 -12.19
N ALA A 171 9.55 -5.95 -11.52
CA ALA A 171 9.31 -5.66 -10.11
C ALA A 171 7.87 -5.18 -9.88
N ALA A 172 7.33 -4.30 -10.73
CA ALA A 172 5.94 -3.85 -10.63
C ALA A 172 4.94 -5.02 -10.74
N ILE A 173 5.14 -5.92 -11.72
CA ILE A 173 4.30 -7.11 -11.88
C ILE A 173 4.43 -8.02 -10.65
N ALA A 174 5.65 -8.25 -10.15
CA ALA A 174 5.90 -9.06 -8.97
C ALA A 174 5.25 -8.46 -7.72
N VAL A 175 5.31 -7.14 -7.53
CA VAL A 175 4.66 -6.42 -6.43
C VAL A 175 3.14 -6.58 -6.48
N ILE A 176 2.52 -6.45 -7.65
CA ILE A 176 1.07 -6.63 -7.80
C ILE A 176 0.68 -8.08 -7.47
N ALA A 177 1.41 -9.05 -8.01
CA ALA A 177 1.12 -10.46 -7.78
C ALA A 177 1.31 -10.87 -6.31
N ALA A 178 2.46 -10.50 -5.73
CA ALA A 178 2.78 -10.78 -4.33
C ALA A 178 1.84 -10.02 -3.39
N GLY A 179 1.53 -8.76 -3.67
CA GLY A 179 0.57 -7.96 -2.89
C GLY A 179 -0.81 -8.59 -2.90
N ALA A 180 -1.32 -9.02 -4.06
CA ALA A 180 -2.60 -9.72 -4.14
C ALA A 180 -2.59 -11.01 -3.29
N PHE A 181 -1.51 -11.79 -3.36
CA PHE A 181 -1.38 -13.02 -2.59
C PHE A 181 -1.29 -12.77 -1.08
N VAL A 182 -0.35 -11.93 -0.65
CA VAL A 182 -0.04 -11.63 0.76
C VAL A 182 -1.21 -10.96 1.46
N LEU A 183 -1.95 -10.09 0.78
CA LEU A 183 -3.14 -9.42 1.33
C LEU A 183 -4.40 -10.31 1.30
N GLY A 184 -4.26 -11.57 0.89
CA GLY A 184 -5.32 -12.57 0.96
C GLY A 184 -6.42 -12.38 -0.08
N PHE A 185 -6.14 -11.69 -1.19
CA PHE A 185 -7.13 -11.51 -2.25
C PHE A 185 -7.45 -12.85 -2.93
N ASP A 186 -8.73 -13.01 -3.25
CA ASP A 186 -9.23 -14.12 -4.06
C ASP A 186 -9.57 -13.68 -5.49
N ARG A 187 -9.64 -14.63 -6.43
CA ARG A 187 -10.01 -14.37 -7.83
C ARG A 187 -11.36 -13.66 -7.96
N ALA A 188 -12.34 -14.02 -7.12
CA ALA A 188 -13.63 -13.35 -7.09
C ALA A 188 -13.51 -11.89 -6.63
N GLU A 189 -12.72 -11.64 -5.58
CA GLU A 189 -12.44 -10.29 -5.07
C GLU A 189 -11.73 -9.43 -6.13
N LEU A 190 -10.70 -9.99 -6.80
CA LEU A 190 -9.93 -9.32 -7.86
C LEU A 190 -10.80 -9.00 -9.07
N THR A 191 -11.63 -9.94 -9.51
CA THR A 191 -12.54 -9.74 -10.65
C THR A 191 -13.58 -8.68 -10.31
N GLY A 192 -14.12 -8.71 -9.09
CA GLY A 192 -15.04 -7.68 -8.60
C GLY A 192 -14.39 -6.29 -8.53
N LEU A 193 -13.14 -6.20 -8.07
CA LEU A 193 -12.38 -4.96 -8.06
C LEU A 193 -12.16 -4.43 -9.48
N TRP A 194 -11.79 -5.32 -10.41
CA TRP A 194 -11.56 -4.98 -11.82
C TRP A 194 -12.82 -4.46 -12.49
N THR A 195 -13.97 -5.10 -12.30
CA THR A 195 -15.24 -4.63 -12.85
C THR A 195 -15.61 -3.26 -12.31
N ARG A 196 -15.48 -3.04 -10.99
CA ARG A 196 -15.74 -1.72 -10.37
C ARG A 196 -14.79 -0.65 -10.88
N PHE A 197 -13.51 -0.99 -11.05
CA PHE A 197 -12.51 -0.09 -11.61
C PHE A 197 -12.87 0.33 -13.05
N ARG A 198 -13.26 -0.64 -13.90
CA ARG A 198 -13.71 -0.34 -15.27
C ARG A 198 -14.97 0.52 -15.29
N SER A 199 -15.96 0.21 -14.46
CA SER A 199 -17.18 1.02 -14.33
C SER A 199 -16.87 2.45 -13.85
N GLY A 200 -15.95 2.60 -12.89
CA GLY A 200 -15.48 3.90 -12.41
C GLY A 200 -14.75 4.69 -13.49
N LEU A 201 -13.88 4.04 -14.28
CA LEU A 201 -13.19 4.67 -15.39
C LEU A 201 -14.16 5.15 -16.47
N THR A 202 -15.18 4.35 -16.79
CA THR A 202 -16.23 4.76 -17.74
C THR A 202 -17.05 5.93 -17.22
N LEU A 203 -17.38 5.95 -15.92
CA LEU A 203 -18.11 7.05 -15.29
C LEU A 203 -17.28 8.33 -15.29
N ALA A 204 -15.99 8.24 -14.96
CA ALA A 204 -15.06 9.36 -14.98
C ALA A 204 -14.89 9.94 -16.39
N ALA A 205 -14.76 9.08 -17.40
CA ALA A 205 -14.67 9.49 -18.80
C ALA A 205 -15.96 10.17 -19.30
N GLN A 206 -17.12 9.68 -18.89
CA GLN A 206 -18.40 10.35 -19.20
C GLN A 206 -18.53 11.69 -18.47
N GLY A 207 -18.07 11.77 -17.21
CA GLY A 207 -18.04 13.01 -16.43
C GLY A 207 -17.14 14.08 -17.05
N THR A 208 -15.94 13.72 -17.52
CA THR A 208 -15.04 14.66 -18.20
C THR A 208 -15.57 15.09 -19.57
N ALA A 209 -16.22 14.18 -20.32
CA ALA A 209 -16.87 14.52 -21.59
C ALA A 209 -18.07 15.47 -21.41
N LEU A 210 -18.87 15.26 -20.36
CA LEU A 210 -19.99 16.15 -20.00
C LEU A 210 -19.50 17.51 -19.49
N ALA A 211 -18.41 17.55 -18.71
CA ALA A 211 -17.80 18.80 -18.26
C ALA A 211 -17.17 19.58 -19.43
N GLY A 212 -16.48 18.89 -20.34
CA GLY A 212 -15.88 19.47 -21.54
C GLY A 212 -16.91 20.01 -22.52
N SER A 213 -18.02 19.29 -22.75
CA SER A 213 -19.10 19.76 -23.62
C SER A 213 -19.88 20.93 -23.04
N GLN A 214 -20.08 20.98 -21.71
CA GLN A 214 -20.65 22.14 -21.03
C GLN A 214 -19.74 23.38 -21.10
N ALA A 215 -18.43 23.20 -20.89
CA ALA A 215 -17.45 24.28 -21.03
C ALA A 215 -17.40 24.81 -22.47
N ALA A 216 -17.40 23.92 -23.47
CA ALA A 216 -17.45 24.30 -24.88
C ALA A 216 -18.76 25.03 -25.25
N GLY A 217 -19.89 24.59 -24.69
CA GLY A 217 -21.19 25.24 -24.86
C GLY A 217 -21.26 26.64 -24.25
N ALA A 218 -20.68 26.84 -23.06
CA ALA A 218 -20.61 28.14 -22.39
C ALA A 218 -19.73 29.13 -23.17
N VAL A 219 -18.55 28.68 -23.66
CA VAL A 219 -17.66 29.50 -24.49
C VAL A 219 -18.32 29.88 -25.81
N ARG A 220 -19.08 28.97 -26.43
CA ARG A 220 -19.80 29.25 -27.69
C ARG A 220 -20.94 30.26 -27.51
N ARG A 221 -21.62 30.25 -26.35
CA ARG A 221 -22.65 31.25 -26.00
C ARG A 221 -22.05 32.63 -25.72
N LEU A 222 -20.86 32.69 -25.12
CA LEU A 222 -20.13 33.95 -24.92
C LEU A 222 -19.52 34.51 -26.21
N ARG A 223 -19.23 33.64 -27.19
CA ARG A 223 -18.64 34.02 -28.48
C ARG A 223 -19.66 34.33 -29.57
N GLN A 224 -20.96 34.07 -29.36
CA GLN A 224 -21.98 34.54 -30.31
C GLN A 224 -22.02 36.08 -30.28
N PRO A 225 -21.72 36.76 -31.40
CA PRO A 225 -21.94 38.19 -31.51
C PRO A 225 -23.41 38.44 -31.21
N ARG A 226 -23.67 39.42 -30.34
CA ARG A 226 -25.01 39.90 -30.02
C ARG A 226 -25.58 40.49 -31.33
N GLU A 227 -26.21 39.67 -32.15
CA GLU A 227 -26.80 40.11 -33.41
C GLU A 227 -27.78 41.25 -33.11
N ASP A 228 -27.59 42.31 -33.89
CA ASP A 228 -28.16 43.61 -33.69
C ASP A 228 -29.67 43.54 -33.48
N ARG A 229 -30.09 44.12 -32.35
CA ARG A 229 -31.48 44.51 -32.12
C ARG A 229 -31.84 45.42 -33.31
N PRO A 230 -32.80 45.05 -34.20
CA PRO A 230 -33.18 45.95 -35.28
C PRO A 230 -33.69 47.23 -34.63
N ALA A 231 -33.02 48.33 -34.96
CA ALA A 231 -33.38 49.65 -34.50
C ALA A 231 -34.85 49.90 -34.87
N ARG A 232 -35.73 49.95 -33.87
CA ARG A 232 -36.96 50.73 -33.96
C ARG A 232 -36.53 52.19 -33.99
N ALA A 233 -36.14 52.67 -35.17
CA ALA A 233 -36.00 54.08 -35.46
C ALA A 233 -37.17 54.49 -36.35
N LYS A 234 -38.07 55.28 -35.74
CA LYS A 234 -38.86 56.38 -36.31
C LYS A 234 -39.33 56.23 -37.76
N GLU A 235 -40.65 56.09 -37.96
CA GLU A 235 -41.61 57.18 -38.20
C GLU A 235 -43.04 56.65 -38.02
#